data_AF-A0A173GWC8-F1
#
_entry.id   AF-A0A173GWC8-F1
#
_cell.length_a   1.000
_cell.length_b   1.000
_cell.length_c   1.000
_cell.angle_alpha   90.00
_cell.angle_beta   90.00
_cell.angle_gamma   90.00
#
_symmetry.space_group_name_H-M   'P 1'
#
loop_
_entity.id
_entity.type
_entity.pdbx_description
1 polymer ?
#
loop_
_entity_poly.entity_id
_entity_poly.type
_entity_poly.pdbx_seq_one_letter_code
_entity_poly.pdbx_strand_id
1 'polypeptide(L)'
;VAAASAVFLVYPIGQGSFSDGMPLGISGTFNFMIVFQAEHNILMHPFHMAGVAGVFGGSLFSAMHGSLVTSSLIRETSEVESVNYGYKFGQEEETYNIVAAHGYFGRLIFQYASFNNSRALHFFLAAWPVVGIWLTSLGVSTMAF
;
A
#
# COMPACT_ATOMS: atom_id res chain seq x y z
N VAL A 1 6.57 11.53 -2.21
CA VAL A 1 7.59 12.60 -2.06
C VAL A 1 8.89 12.03 -1.52
N ALA A 2 8.94 11.52 -0.28
CA ALA A 2 10.18 11.01 0.34
C ALA A 2 11.00 10.05 -0.55
N ALA A 3 10.37 9.03 -1.15
CA ALA A 3 11.06 8.09 -2.03
C ALA A 3 11.71 8.76 -3.25
N ALA A 4 11.04 9.74 -3.86
CA ALA A 4 11.59 10.49 -4.99
C ALA A 4 12.79 11.35 -4.54
N SER A 5 12.68 12.01 -3.38
CA SER A 5 13.80 12.76 -2.80
C SER A 5 14.99 11.84 -2.48
N ALA A 6 14.76 10.60 -2.04
CA ALA A 6 15.81 9.65 -1.74
C ALA A 6 16.65 9.30 -3.00
N VAL A 7 15.99 8.96 -4.11
CA VAL A 7 16.66 8.49 -5.34
C VAL A 7 17.19 9.61 -6.26
N PHE A 8 16.61 10.81 -6.20
CA PHE A 8 17.00 11.93 -7.08
C PHE A 8 17.84 13.01 -6.39
N LEU A 9 17.91 13.02 -5.05
CA LEU A 9 18.63 14.05 -4.31
C LEU A 9 19.55 13.48 -3.25
N VAL A 10 19.03 12.73 -2.27
CA VAL A 10 19.82 12.27 -1.12
C VAL A 10 20.91 11.30 -1.56
N TYR A 11 20.57 10.27 -2.35
CA TYR A 11 21.54 9.30 -2.84
C TYR A 11 22.64 9.93 -3.70
N PRO A 12 22.34 10.76 -4.72
CA PRO A 12 23.37 11.55 -5.42
C PRO A 12 24.29 12.37 -4.54
N ILE A 13 23.75 13.02 -3.51
CA ILE A 13 24.56 13.83 -2.57
C ILE A 13 25.51 12.93 -1.79
N GLY A 14 25.05 11.78 -1.29
CA GLY A 14 25.89 10.83 -0.57
C GLY A 14 26.99 10.20 -1.44
N GLN A 15 26.69 9.91 -2.70
CA GLN A 15 27.68 9.40 -3.67
C GLN A 15 28.61 10.49 -4.24
N GLY A 16 28.26 11.78 -4.06
CA GLY A 16 29.05 12.91 -4.55
C GLY A 16 28.84 13.24 -6.04
N SER A 17 27.85 12.64 -6.70
CA SER A 17 27.54 12.89 -8.10
C SER A 17 26.06 12.67 -8.45
N PHE A 18 25.50 13.56 -9.27
CA PHE A 18 24.17 13.38 -9.86
C PHE A 18 24.13 12.34 -10.98
N SER A 19 25.28 11.86 -11.48
CA SER A 19 25.33 10.72 -12.40
C SER A 19 24.77 9.43 -11.80
N ASP A 20 24.84 9.31 -10.47
CA ASP A 20 24.45 8.10 -9.74
C ASP A 20 22.99 8.17 -9.26
N GLY A 21 22.30 9.28 -9.55
CA GLY A 21 20.86 9.40 -9.36
C GLY A 21 20.09 8.50 -10.30
N MET A 22 18.88 8.12 -9.91
CA MET A 22 18.03 7.27 -10.75
C MET A 22 17.75 7.96 -12.11
N PRO A 23 18.00 7.32 -13.26
CA PRO A 23 17.69 7.91 -14.55
C PRO A 23 16.17 8.00 -14.83
N LEU A 24 15.77 8.98 -15.64
CA LEU A 24 14.37 9.19 -16.04
C LEU A 24 13.98 8.30 -17.23
N GLY A 25 13.90 6.98 -17.01
CA GLY A 25 13.46 6.03 -18.02
C GLY A 25 13.40 4.60 -17.48
N ILE A 26 12.56 3.76 -18.09
CA ILE A 26 12.29 2.39 -17.62
C ILE A 26 13.57 1.56 -17.50
N SER A 27 14.36 1.48 -18.58
CA SER A 27 15.65 0.75 -18.56
C SER A 27 16.66 1.38 -17.61
N GLY A 28 16.61 2.70 -17.45
CA GLY A 28 17.47 3.44 -16.53
C GLY A 28 17.16 3.11 -15.06
N THR A 29 15.89 2.97 -14.70
CA THR A 29 15.47 2.50 -13.38
C THR A 29 15.98 1.09 -13.08
N PHE A 30 15.90 0.16 -14.04
CA PHE A 30 16.46 -1.18 -13.85
C PHE A 30 17.98 -1.14 -13.67
N ASN A 31 18.69 -0.33 -14.45
CA ASN A 31 20.13 -0.15 -14.30
C ASN A 31 20.49 0.36 -12.90
N PHE A 32 19.81 1.42 -12.43
CA PHE A 32 19.97 1.94 -11.07
C PHE A 32 19.77 0.84 -10.02
N MET A 33 18.70 0.05 -10.10
CA MET A 33 18.42 -1.01 -9.13
C MET A 33 19.50 -2.10 -9.08
N ILE A 34 20.04 -2.49 -10.24
CA ILE A 34 21.08 -3.54 -10.32
C ILE A 34 22.39 -3.04 -9.72
N VAL A 35 22.80 -1.81 -10.06
CA VAL A 35 24.00 -1.18 -9.50
C VAL A 35 23.84 -0.99 -8.00
N PHE A 36 22.70 -0.47 -7.57
CA PHE A 36 22.39 -0.26 -6.15
C PHE A 36 22.44 -1.57 -5.35
N GLN A 37 21.95 -2.69 -5.91
CA GLN A 37 22.10 -4.00 -5.28
C GLN A 37 23.57 -4.44 -5.22
N ALA A 38 24.35 -4.24 -6.27
CA ALA A 38 25.76 -4.63 -6.31
C ALA A 38 26.60 -3.88 -5.26
N GLU A 39 26.30 -2.59 -5.05
CA GLU A 39 27.05 -1.74 -4.11
C GLU A 39 26.55 -1.83 -2.67
N HIS A 40 25.22 -1.95 -2.47
CA HIS A 40 24.61 -1.78 -1.14
C HIS A 40 23.94 -3.04 -0.59
N ASN A 41 23.86 -4.12 -1.38
CA ASN A 41 23.15 -5.34 -1.02
C ASN A 41 21.73 -5.09 -0.46
N ILE A 42 20.99 -4.19 -1.11
CA ILE A 42 19.68 -3.69 -0.65
C ILE A 42 18.68 -4.79 -0.30
N LEU A 43 18.72 -5.93 -0.99
CA LEU A 43 17.83 -7.07 -0.69
C LEU A 43 17.97 -7.57 0.75
N MET A 44 19.14 -7.39 1.36
CA MET A 44 19.41 -7.78 2.74
C MET A 44 19.14 -6.65 3.76
N HIS A 45 18.75 -5.46 3.30
CA HIS A 45 18.52 -4.32 4.17
C HIS A 45 17.10 -4.36 4.80
N PRO A 46 16.95 -4.24 6.14
CA PRO A 46 15.65 -4.40 6.81
C PRO A 46 14.63 -3.33 6.39
N PHE A 47 15.06 -2.11 6.09
CA PHE A 47 14.16 -1.06 5.61
C PHE A 47 13.61 -1.33 4.21
N HIS A 48 14.38 -2.04 3.36
CA HIS A 48 13.87 -2.49 2.07
C HIS A 48 12.87 -3.62 2.26
N MET A 49 13.18 -4.63 3.10
CA MET A 49 12.24 -5.71 3.45
C MET A 49 10.92 -5.15 4.02
N ALA A 50 11.00 -4.13 4.88
CA ALA A 50 9.82 -3.47 5.43
C ALA A 50 8.96 -2.78 4.35
N GLY A 51 9.55 -2.15 3.34
CA GLY A 51 8.77 -1.60 2.24
C GLY A 51 8.21 -2.66 1.30
N VAL A 52 8.91 -3.77 1.08
CA VAL A 52 8.36 -4.94 0.38
C VAL A 52 7.10 -5.43 1.10
N ALA A 53 7.15 -5.57 2.42
CA ALA A 53 5.97 -5.89 3.24
C ALA A 53 4.89 -4.81 3.16
N GLY A 54 5.28 -3.53 3.09
CA GLY A 54 4.38 -2.40 2.88
C GLY A 54 3.58 -2.49 1.57
N VAL A 55 4.25 -2.74 0.43
CA VAL A 55 3.60 -2.79 -0.89
C VAL A 55 2.80 -4.08 -1.11
N PHE A 56 3.33 -5.22 -0.66
CA PHE A 56 2.59 -6.49 -0.75
C PHE A 56 1.39 -6.49 0.19
N GLY A 57 1.55 -6.06 1.44
CA GLY A 57 0.44 -5.93 2.36
C GLY A 57 -0.57 -4.87 1.90
N GLY A 58 -0.12 -3.72 1.37
CA GLY A 58 -1.02 -2.72 0.81
C GLY A 58 -1.89 -3.26 -0.33
N SER A 59 -1.30 -4.03 -1.24
CA SER A 59 -2.03 -4.68 -2.34
C SER A 59 -3.02 -5.73 -1.83
N LEU A 60 -2.59 -6.55 -0.86
CA LEU A 60 -3.43 -7.55 -0.21
C LEU A 60 -4.63 -6.90 0.49
N PHE A 61 -4.40 -5.86 1.28
CA PHE A 61 -5.46 -5.19 2.04
C PHE A 61 -6.40 -4.38 1.14
N SER A 62 -5.93 -3.85 0.01
CA SER A 62 -6.79 -3.25 -1.01
C SER A 62 -7.77 -4.30 -1.57
N ALA A 63 -7.27 -5.48 -1.94
CA ALA A 63 -8.11 -6.56 -2.46
C ALA A 63 -9.07 -7.12 -1.38
N MET A 64 -8.59 -7.27 -0.15
CA MET A 64 -9.39 -7.70 0.99
C MET A 64 -10.52 -6.71 1.29
N HIS A 65 -10.23 -5.42 1.39
CA HIS A 65 -11.23 -4.41 1.70
C HIS A 65 -12.29 -4.32 0.60
N GLY A 66 -11.86 -4.24 -0.67
CA GLY A 66 -12.78 -4.20 -1.81
C GLY A 66 -13.70 -5.42 -1.88
N SER A 67 -13.17 -6.63 -1.64
CA SER A 67 -13.97 -7.85 -1.65
C SER A 67 -14.97 -7.93 -0.49
N LEU A 68 -14.58 -7.55 0.73
CA LEU A 68 -15.47 -7.55 1.91
C LEU A 68 -16.61 -6.54 1.78
N VAL A 69 -16.33 -5.32 1.33
CA VAL A 69 -17.37 -4.30 1.07
C VAL A 69 -18.32 -4.79 -0.02
N THR A 70 -17.79 -5.25 -1.16
CA THR A 70 -18.63 -5.73 -2.28
C THR A 70 -19.51 -6.91 -1.88
N SER A 71 -19.00 -7.83 -1.07
CA SER A 71 -19.74 -9.01 -0.59
C SER A 71 -20.87 -8.71 0.39
N SER A 72 -20.93 -7.48 0.92
CA SER A 72 -21.88 -7.08 1.97
C SER A 72 -22.74 -5.87 1.59
N LEU A 73 -22.80 -5.54 0.30
CA LEU A 73 -23.70 -4.51 -0.22
C LEU A 73 -25.16 -4.85 0.10
N ILE A 74 -25.93 -3.84 0.50
CA ILE A 74 -27.37 -3.97 0.71
C ILE A 74 -28.04 -4.03 -0.68
N ARG A 75 -29.01 -4.94 -0.86
CA ARG A 75 -29.67 -5.13 -2.16
C ARG A 75 -30.66 -3.99 -2.42
N GLU A 76 -30.24 -3.05 -3.27
CA GLU A 76 -31.04 -1.88 -3.69
C GLU A 76 -31.43 -1.90 -5.19
N THR A 77 -30.96 -2.90 -5.96
CA THR A 77 -31.21 -3.01 -7.41
C THR A 77 -31.80 -4.38 -7.79
N SER A 78 -32.35 -4.43 -9.00
CA SER A 78 -32.75 -5.67 -9.66
C SER A 78 -31.54 -6.43 -10.24
N GLU A 79 -31.74 -7.66 -10.73
CA GLU A 79 -30.69 -8.49 -11.32
C GLU A 79 -30.27 -8.06 -12.73
N VAL A 80 -31.08 -7.21 -13.38
CA VAL A 80 -30.83 -6.70 -14.74
C VAL A 80 -30.10 -5.36 -14.75
N GLU A 81 -29.85 -4.78 -13.57
CA GLU A 81 -29.18 -3.50 -13.38
C GLU A 81 -27.85 -3.69 -12.64
N SER A 82 -26.89 -2.78 -12.87
CA SER A 82 -25.65 -2.79 -12.10
C SER A 82 -25.93 -2.45 -10.64
N VAL A 83 -25.33 -3.21 -9.72
CA VAL A 83 -25.42 -2.99 -8.27
C VAL A 83 -24.91 -1.60 -7.87
N ASN A 84 -24.02 -0.99 -8.66
CA ASN A 84 -23.52 0.37 -8.42
C ASN A 84 -24.64 1.42 -8.41
N TYR A 85 -25.74 1.20 -9.14
CA TYR A 85 -26.89 2.12 -9.13
C TYR A 85 -27.64 2.13 -7.79
N GLY A 86 -27.40 1.15 -6.92
CA GLY A 86 -27.95 1.11 -5.56
C GLY A 86 -27.42 2.23 -4.67
N TYR A 87 -26.18 2.68 -4.90
CA TYR A 87 -25.62 3.84 -4.19
C TYR A 87 -26.02 5.15 -4.87
N LYS A 88 -26.44 6.14 -4.07
CA LYS A 88 -26.68 7.52 -4.50
C LYS A 88 -25.64 8.44 -3.87
N PHE A 89 -25.01 9.27 -4.70
CA PHE A 89 -24.02 10.22 -4.25
C PHE A 89 -24.61 11.19 -3.20
N GLY A 90 -24.00 11.23 -2.01
CA GLY A 90 -24.43 12.08 -0.90
C GLY A 90 -25.53 11.48 0.00
N GLN A 91 -25.89 10.20 -0.17
CA GLN A 91 -26.81 9.53 0.77
C GLN A 91 -26.22 9.48 2.19
N GLU A 92 -27.09 9.53 3.19
CA GLU A 92 -26.69 9.50 4.61
C GLU A 92 -26.41 8.09 5.13
N GLU A 93 -27.10 7.09 4.57
CA GLU A 93 -27.01 5.71 5.02
C GLU A 93 -25.83 4.96 4.37
N GLU A 94 -25.22 4.06 5.15
CA GLU A 94 -24.13 3.20 4.68
C GLU A 94 -24.63 2.20 3.61
N THR A 95 -23.86 2.04 2.54
CA THR A 95 -24.25 1.18 1.40
C THR A 95 -24.02 -0.32 1.61
N TYR A 96 -23.38 -0.71 2.70
CA TYR A 96 -22.99 -2.09 2.99
C TYR A 96 -23.13 -2.40 4.48
N ASN A 97 -23.28 -3.68 4.82
CA ASN A 97 -23.41 -4.13 6.20
C ASN A 97 -22.05 -4.53 6.80
N ILE A 98 -21.44 -3.61 7.54
CA ILE A 98 -20.15 -3.85 8.21
C ILE A 98 -20.19 -4.99 9.23
N VAL A 99 -21.34 -5.22 9.89
CA VAL A 99 -21.50 -6.31 10.87
C VAL A 99 -21.45 -7.66 10.15
N ALA A 100 -22.07 -7.76 8.97
CA ALA A 100 -21.99 -8.95 8.13
C ALA A 100 -20.55 -9.20 7.64
N ALA A 101 -19.88 -8.16 7.14
CA ALA A 101 -18.47 -8.24 6.69
C ALA A 101 -17.54 -8.66 7.83
N HIS A 102 -17.68 -8.04 9.01
CA HIS A 102 -16.91 -8.39 10.21
C HIS A 102 -17.17 -9.84 10.63
N GLY A 103 -18.44 -10.26 10.64
CA GLY A 103 -18.83 -11.62 11.00
C GLY A 103 -18.33 -12.68 10.02
N TYR A 104 -18.23 -12.37 8.72
CA TYR A 104 -17.60 -13.26 7.75
C TYR A 104 -16.09 -13.38 8.01
N PHE A 105 -15.38 -12.24 8.03
CA PHE A 105 -13.92 -12.24 8.14
C PHE A 105 -13.43 -12.76 9.51
N GLY A 106 -14.16 -12.45 10.58
CA GLY A 106 -13.87 -12.96 11.93
C GLY A 106 -14.03 -14.48 12.05
N ARG A 107 -14.86 -15.11 11.21
CA ARG A 107 -14.94 -16.58 11.12
C ARG A 107 -13.89 -17.17 10.19
N LEU A 108 -13.47 -16.44 9.16
CA LEU A 108 -12.45 -16.88 8.19
C LEU A 108 -11.07 -17.03 8.85
N ILE A 109 -10.68 -16.09 9.72
CA ILE A 109 -9.37 -16.08 10.38
C ILE A 109 -9.53 -16.41 11.87
N PHE A 110 -9.94 -15.42 12.67
CA PHE A 110 -10.45 -15.55 14.04
C PHE A 110 -11.02 -14.19 14.47
N GLN A 111 -11.94 -14.16 15.44
CA GLN A 111 -12.80 -13.00 15.70
C GLN A 111 -12.03 -11.69 15.96
N TYR A 112 -10.92 -11.77 16.71
CA TYR A 112 -10.12 -10.59 17.07
C TYR A 112 -9.21 -10.07 15.95
N ALA A 113 -9.03 -10.82 14.86
CA ALA A 113 -8.28 -10.37 13.68
C ALA A 113 -9.11 -9.43 12.78
N SER A 114 -10.41 -9.30 13.02
CA SER A 114 -11.33 -8.54 12.18
C SER A 114 -11.62 -7.15 12.77
N PHE A 115 -11.74 -6.14 11.91
CA PHE A 115 -12.11 -4.79 12.33
C PHE A 115 -13.63 -4.69 12.46
N ASN A 116 -14.11 -4.24 13.62
CA ASN A 116 -15.52 -3.87 13.84
C ASN A 116 -15.73 -2.34 13.88
N ASN A 117 -14.65 -1.56 13.82
CA ASN A 117 -14.67 -0.11 13.75
C ASN A 117 -14.11 0.35 12.40
N SER A 118 -14.97 0.97 11.59
CA SER A 118 -14.60 1.45 10.25
C SER A 118 -13.45 2.46 10.29
N ARG A 119 -13.38 3.34 11.29
CA ARG A 119 -12.31 4.35 11.39
C ARG A 119 -10.95 3.69 11.63
N ALA A 120 -10.90 2.69 12.50
CA ALA A 120 -9.67 1.94 12.76
C ALA A 120 -9.21 1.14 11.53
N LEU A 121 -10.15 0.51 10.81
CA LEU A 121 -9.86 -0.17 9.54
C LEU A 121 -9.24 0.80 8.53
N HIS A 122 -9.89 1.92 8.25
CA HIS A 122 -9.40 2.87 7.24
C HIS A 122 -8.09 3.55 7.66
N PHE A 123 -7.90 3.80 8.95
CA PHE A 123 -6.60 4.25 9.47
C PHE A 123 -5.50 3.22 9.20
N PHE A 124 -5.76 1.94 9.44
CA PHE A 124 -4.81 0.86 9.16
C PHE A 124 -4.50 0.76 7.65
N LEU A 125 -5.53 0.82 6.80
CA LEU A 125 -5.36 0.78 5.33
C LEU A 125 -4.49 1.93 4.82
N ALA A 126 -4.58 3.11 5.43
CA ALA A 126 -3.71 4.23 5.11
C ALA A 126 -2.30 4.05 5.69
N ALA A 127 -2.19 3.67 6.97
CA ALA A 127 -0.92 3.62 7.68
C ALA A 127 0.03 2.54 7.14
N TRP A 128 -0.48 1.35 6.82
CA TRP A 128 0.35 0.20 6.42
C TRP A 128 1.27 0.50 5.22
N PRO A 129 0.75 0.87 4.03
CA PRO A 129 1.61 1.15 2.89
C PRO A 129 2.47 2.41 3.11
N VAL A 130 1.95 3.43 3.80
CA VAL A 130 2.66 4.69 4.04
C VAL A 130 3.92 4.47 4.87
N VAL A 131 3.81 3.76 6.00
CA VAL A 131 4.97 3.45 6.87
C VAL A 131 5.99 2.59 6.12
N GLY A 132 5.54 1.59 5.35
CA GLY A 132 6.43 0.76 4.54
C GLY A 132 7.26 1.59 3.54
N ILE A 133 6.61 2.50 2.81
CA ILE A 133 7.30 3.38 1.85
C ILE A 133 8.22 4.38 2.54
N TRP A 134 7.85 4.91 3.71
CA TRP A 134 8.75 5.76 4.50
C TRP A 134 10.02 5.01 4.90
N LEU A 135 9.88 3.78 5.40
CA LEU A 135 11.04 2.96 5.76
C LEU A 135 11.94 2.70 4.55
N THR A 136 11.42 2.28 3.40
CA THR A 136 12.27 2.10 2.20
C THR A 136 12.91 3.40 1.71
N SER A 137 12.21 4.53 1.82
CA SER A 137 12.80 5.84 1.52
C SER A 137 13.99 6.15 2.43
N LEU A 138 13.85 5.85 3.73
CA LEU A 138 14.95 5.95 4.69
C LEU A 138 16.07 4.97 4.35
N GLY A 139 15.76 3.74 3.93
CA GLY A 139 16.75 2.74 3.52
C GLY A 139 17.66 3.25 2.40
N VAL A 140 17.07 3.77 1.32
CA VAL A 140 17.84 4.38 0.23
C VAL A 140 18.65 5.58 0.72
N SER A 141 18.06 6.40 1.60
CA SER A 141 18.72 7.59 2.15
C SER A 141 19.90 7.25 3.07
N THR A 142 19.85 6.14 3.81
CA THR A 142 20.93 5.71 4.71
C THR A 142 22.03 4.97 3.97
N MET A 143 21.70 4.16 2.96
CA MET A 143 22.69 3.52 2.08
C MET A 143 23.42 4.52 1.17
N ALA A 144 23.00 5.78 1.15
CA ALA A 144 23.75 6.84 0.48
C ALA A 144 25.11 7.15 1.15
N PHE A 145 25.34 6.71 2.39
CA PHE A 145 26.50 7.00 3.24
C PHE A 145 27.10 5.73 3.84
#